data_AF-A0A8T3TMR4-F1
#
_entry.id   AF-A0A8T3TMR4-F1
#
_cell.length_a   1.000
_cell.length_b   1.000
_cell.length_c   1.000
_cell.angle_alpha   90.00
_cell.angle_beta   90.00
_cell.angle_gamma   90.00
#
_symmetry.space_group_name_H-M   'P 1'
#
loop_
_entity.id
_entity.type
_entity.pdbx_description
1 polymer ?
#
loop_
_entity_poly.entity_id
_entity_poly.type
_entity_poly.pdbx_seq_one_letter_code
_entity_poly.pdbx_strand_id
1 'polypeptide(L)' 'MMAYRPLDEYGLGMRTRVFLDRRAVGHLGGIRGFENAMWYFPGSGVTIVLSANRGIFNTDRTMRLLVRALFDQ' A
#
# COMPACT_ATOMS: atom_id res chain seq x y z
N MET A 1 8.48 -25.01 -10.26
CA MET A 1 7.67 -24.12 -11.11
C MET A 1 7.12 -23.00 -10.22
N MET A 2 7.70 -21.80 -10.26
CA MET A 2 7.12 -20.66 -9.54
C MET A 2 5.89 -20.17 -10.31
N ALA A 3 4.71 -20.30 -9.72
CA ALA A 3 3.48 -19.78 -10.31
C ALA A 3 3.61 -18.25 -10.42
N TYR A 4 3.33 -17.71 -11.61
CA TYR A 4 3.15 -16.27 -11.81
C TYR A 4 2.07 -15.78 -10.83
N ARG A 5 2.47 -14.97 -9.84
CA ARG A 5 1.53 -14.31 -8.93
C ARG A 5 1.29 -12.90 -9.44
N PRO A 6 0.03 -12.53 -9.74
CA PRO A 6 -0.32 -11.14 -10.03
C PRO A 6 0.29 -10.17 -9.02
N LEU A 7 0.74 -9.02 -9.51
CA LEU A 7 1.31 -7.95 -8.67
C LEU A 7 0.29 -7.36 -7.67
N ASP A 8 -1.01 -7.63 -7.90
CA ASP A 8 -2.13 -7.20 -7.07
C ASP A 8 -3.14 -8.36 -6.93
N GLU A 9 -3.13 -9.02 -5.78
CA GLU A 9 -4.02 -10.13 -5.43
C GLU A 9 -4.89 -9.74 -4.22
N TYR A 10 -6.16 -10.13 -4.21
CA TYR A 10 -7.05 -9.98 -3.05
C TYR A 10 -7.15 -11.31 -2.28
N GLY A 11 -7.01 -11.27 -0.95
CA GLY A 11 -7.11 -12.41 -0.04
C GLY A 11 -8.25 -12.25 0.97
N LEU A 12 -7.99 -12.55 2.24
CA LEU A 12 -8.98 -12.46 3.33
C LEU A 12 -9.12 -11.01 3.84
N GLY A 13 -9.70 -10.12 3.03
CA GLY A 13 -9.88 -8.71 3.40
C GLY A 13 -8.60 -7.88 3.32
N MET A 14 -7.61 -8.36 2.58
CA MET A 14 -6.32 -7.69 2.34
C MET A 14 -5.95 -7.85 0.87
N ARG A 15 -5.21 -6.88 0.36
CA ARG A 15 -4.61 -6.87 -0.97
C ARG A 15 -3.11 -7.00 -0.87
N THR A 16 -2.51 -7.53 -1.92
CA THR A 16 -1.06 -7.41 -2.12
C THR A 16 -0.77 -6.36 -3.16
N ARG A 17 0.39 -5.69 -3.05
CA ARG A 17 0.81 -4.69 -4.03
C ARG A 17 2.33 -4.61 -4.07
N VAL A 18 2.90 -4.16 -5.18
CA VAL A 18 4.33 -3.92 -5.31
C VAL A 18 4.62 -2.42 -5.36
N PHE A 19 5.54 -1.98 -4.50
CA PHE A 19 6.09 -0.62 -4.47
C PHE A 19 7.62 -0.70 -4.50
N LEU A 20 8.27 -0.11 -5.51
CA LEU A 20 9.74 -0.18 -5.70
C LEU A 20 10.27 -1.61 -5.56
N ASP A 21 9.69 -2.54 -6.30
CA ASP A 21 10.02 -3.99 -6.27
C ASP A 21 9.85 -4.67 -4.91
N ARG A 22 9.25 -4.00 -3.94
CA ARG A 22 8.92 -4.57 -2.62
C ARG A 22 7.44 -4.96 -2.59
N ARG A 23 7.18 -6.22 -2.27
CA ARG A 23 5.82 -6.71 -2.01
C ARG A 23 5.34 -6.17 -0.67
N ALA A 24 4.13 -5.62 -0.67
CA ALA A 24 3.40 -5.17 0.51
C ALA A 24 2.04 -5.87 0.58
N VAL A 25 1.48 -5.93 1.80
CA VAL A 25 0.15 -6.45 2.09
C VAL A 25 -0.63 -5.41 2.87
N GLY A 26 -1.88 -5.17 2.52
CA GLY A 26 -2.66 -4.12 3.17
C GLY A 26 -3.97 -3.82 2.47
N HIS A 27 -4.53 -2.63 2.68
CA HIS A 27 -5.83 -2.27 2.11
C HIS A 27 -5.97 -0.76 1.95
N LEU A 28 -6.85 -0.37 1.02
CA LEU A 28 -7.32 1.01 0.86
C LEU A 28 -8.68 1.18 1.58
N GLY A 29 -8.93 2.31 2.20
CA GLY A 29 -10.22 2.57 2.84
C GLY A 29 -10.76 3.92 2.41
N GLY A 30 -12.05 4.01 2.13
CA GLY A 30 -12.69 5.26 1.77
C GLY A 30 -14.08 5.33 2.39
N ILE A 31 -14.34 6.42 3.11
CA ILE A 31 -15.69 6.83 3.52
C ILE A 31 -15.86 8.32 3.19
N ARG A 32 -17.08 8.86 3.24
CA ARG A 32 -17.30 10.27 2.93
C ARG A 32 -16.44 11.15 3.86
N GLY A 33 -15.55 11.94 3.25
CA GLY A 33 -14.65 12.84 3.97
C GLY A 33 -13.33 12.21 4.43
N PHE A 34 -13.10 10.91 4.21
CA PHE A 34 -11.85 10.26 4.58
C PHE A 34 -11.35 9.29 3.52
N GLU A 35 -10.05 9.34 3.25
CA GLU A 35 -9.33 8.38 2.40
C GLU A 35 -8.13 7.84 3.16
N ASN A 36 -7.96 6.53 3.12
CA ASN A 36 -6.96 5.81 3.89
C ASN A 36 -6.21 4.79 3.03
N ALA A 37 -4.97 4.51 3.41
CA ALA A 37 -4.21 3.39 2.88
C ALA A 37 -3.29 2.84 3.98
N MET A 38 -3.27 1.53 4.16
CA MET A 38 -2.31 0.85 5.04
C MET A 38 -1.58 -0.20 4.23
N TRP A 39 -0.26 -0.27 4.38
CA TRP A 39 0.58 -1.28 3.75
C TRP A 39 1.70 -1.72 4.69
N TYR A 40 1.78 -3.02 4.95
CA TYR A 40 2.86 -3.69 5.65
C TYR A 40 3.84 -4.28 4.62
N PHE A 41 5.14 -4.10 4.83
CA PHE A 41 6.24 -4.57 4.00
C PHE A 41 6.98 -5.71 4.71
N PRO A 42 6.64 -6.99 4.43
CA PRO A 42 7.18 -8.12 5.18
C PRO A 42 8.71 -8.25 5.11
N GLY A 43 9.30 -7.86 3.98
CA GLY A 43 10.75 -7.93 3.77
C GLY A 43 11.56 -6.98 4.65
N SER A 44 10.94 -5.94 5.22
CA SER A 44 11.61 -4.94 6.07
C SER A 44 10.96 -4.74 7.44
N GLY A 45 9.81 -5.37 7.71
CA GLY A 45 9.07 -5.19 8.95
C GLY A 45 8.43 -3.79 9.11
N VAL A 46 8.34 -3.01 8.04
CA VAL A 46 7.82 -1.63 8.07
C VAL A 46 6.33 -1.60 7.75
N THR A 47 5.57 -0.79 8.48
CA THR A 47 4.17 -0.48 8.16
C THR A 47 4.02 1.00 7.87
N ILE A 48 3.37 1.34 6.75
CA ILE A 48 3.02 2.72 6.41
C ILE A 48 1.50 2.84 6.45
N VAL A 49 1.00 3.82 7.20
CA VAL A 49 -0.44 4.16 7.28
C VAL A 49 -0.61 5.61 6.84
N LEU A 50 -1.53 5.81 5.90
CA LEU A 50 -2.00 7.11 5.45
C LEU A 50 -3.45 7.27 5.83
N SER A 51 -3.78 8.41 6.42
CA SER A 51 -5.15 8.84 6.67
C SER A 51 -5.27 10.31 6.32
N ALA A 52 -6.25 10.63 5.48
CA ALA A 52 -6.56 12.00 5.08
C ALA A 52 -8.02 12.29 5.41
N ASN A 53 -8.28 13.41 6.10
CA ASN A 53 -9.61 13.94 6.41
C ASN A 53 -10.21 14.74 5.23
N ARG A 54 -9.95 14.26 4.01
CA ARG A 54 -10.42 14.84 2.75
C ARG A 54 -10.83 13.73 1.80
N GLY A 55 -12.03 13.83 1.23
CA GLY A 55 -12.45 12.93 0.14
C GLY A 55 -11.74 13.23 -1.18
N ILE A 56 -11.67 12.24 -2.07
CA ILE A 56 -10.99 12.37 -3.38
C ILE A 56 -9.49 12.71 -3.19
N PHE A 57 -8.88 12.14 -2.15
CA PHE A 57 -7.44 12.22 -1.92
C PHE A 57 -6.75 11.00 -2.53
N ASN A 58 -5.69 11.24 -3.29
CA ASN A 58 -4.94 10.16 -3.95
C ASN A 58 -3.92 9.55 -2.98
N THR A 59 -4.37 8.53 -2.24
CA THR A 59 -3.54 7.77 -1.31
C THR A 59 -2.43 6.98 -2.01
N ASP A 60 -2.65 6.49 -3.23
CA ASP A 60 -1.65 5.73 -3.99
C ASP A 60 -0.42 6.57 -4.33
N ARG A 61 -0.63 7.77 -4.88
CA ARG A 61 0.46 8.70 -5.21
C ARG A 61 1.29 9.01 -3.97
N THR A 62 0.63 9.32 -2.86
CA THR A 62 1.28 9.67 -1.59
C THR A 62 2.06 8.48 -1.03
N MET A 63 1.47 7.28 -1.06
CA MET A 63 2.14 6.05 -0.63
C MET A 63 3.43 5.80 -1.43
N ARG A 64 3.40 5.94 -2.76
CA ARG A 64 4.60 5.78 -3.60
C ARG A 64 5.71 6.77 -3.26
N LEU A 65 5.36 8.02 -2.95
CA LEU A 65 6.33 9.03 -2.53
C LEU A 65 6.95 8.69 -1.17
N LEU A 66 6.14 8.23 -0.21
CA LEU A 66 6.64 7.82 1.11
C LEU A 66 7.54 6.59 1.02
N VAL A 67 7.15 5.57 0.23
CA VAL A 67 7.98 4.38 -0.01
C VAL A 67 9.33 4.78 -0.61
N ARG A 68 9.36 5.71 -1.58
CA ARG A 68 10.62 6.25 -2.13
C ARG A 68 11.47 6.90 -1.04
N ALA A 69 10.89 7.81 -0.26
CA ALA A 69 11.62 8.52 0.80
C ALA A 69 12.19 7.58 1.88
N LEU A 70 11.53 6.44 2.13
CA LEU A 70 11.92 5.47 3.16
C LEU A 70 12.90 4.41 2.68
N PHE A 71 12.82 3.99 1.41
CA PHE A 71 13.55 2.82 0.92
C PHE A 71 14.56 3.08 -0.21
N ASP A 72 14.57 4.28 -0.80
CA ASP A 72 15.43 4.68 -1.91
C ASP A 72 16.50 5.69 -1.44
N GLN A 73 17.13 5.42 -0.29
CA GLN A 73 18.27 6.18 0.23
C GLN A 73 19.61 5.57 -0.19
#